data_AF-A0A7V0P1Q2-F1
#
_entry.id   AF-A0A7V0P1Q2-F1
#
_cell.length_a   1.000
_cell.length_b   1.000
_cell.length_c   1.000
_cell.angle_alpha   90.00
_cell.angle_beta   90.00
_cell.angle_gamma   90.00
#
_symmetry.space_group_name_H-M   'P 1'
#
loop_
_entity.id
_entity.type
_entity.pdbx_description
1 polymer ?
#
loop_
_entity_poly.entity_id
_entity_poly.type
_entity_poly.pdbx_seq_one_letter_code
_entity_poly.pdbx_strand_id
1 'polypeptide(L)'
;MDKVSQELMEYLKETMNHPDVSGFELIEILDIRSQLAAREPVLSDDDKTGLETLDRQLLKLSDLLVMRISEVADLAQMRKKAHALPSHWWWYLDEITMRKTEAIG
;
A
#
# COMPACT_ATOMS: atom_id res chain seq x y z
N MET A 1 -2.88 19.71 -4.91
CA MET A 1 -1.70 18.86 -4.68
C MET A 1 -0.38 19.54 -5.07
N ASP A 2 0.69 19.36 -4.29
CA ASP A 2 2.05 19.70 -4.73
C ASP A 2 2.65 18.61 -5.64
N LYS A 3 3.72 18.94 -6.37
CA LYS A 3 4.31 18.03 -7.37
C LYS A 3 4.75 16.69 -6.81
N VAL A 4 5.32 16.65 -5.59
CA VAL A 4 5.82 15.39 -5.00
C VAL A 4 4.64 14.48 -4.64
N SER A 5 3.61 15.04 -3.99
CA SER A 5 2.39 14.26 -3.69
C SER A 5 1.73 13.72 -4.97
N GLN A 6 1.74 14.51 -6.04
CA GLN A 6 1.20 14.11 -7.33
C GLN A 6 1.97 12.93 -7.93
N GLU A 7 3.29 13.00 -7.99
CA GLU A 7 4.14 11.93 -8.53
C GLU A 7 3.98 10.63 -7.72
N LEU A 8 3.91 10.72 -6.39
CA LEU A 8 3.66 9.57 -5.51
C LEU A 8 2.28 8.94 -5.75
N MET A 9 1.24 9.76 -5.89
CA MET A 9 -0.11 9.26 -6.18
C MET A 9 -0.22 8.63 -7.59
N GLU A 10 0.44 9.23 -8.58
CA GLU A 10 0.48 8.70 -9.95
C GLU A 10 1.19 7.35 -9.99
N TYR A 11 2.35 7.22 -9.33
CA TYR A 11 3.06 5.95 -9.23
C TYR A 11 2.20 4.88 -8.55
N LEU A 12 1.63 5.20 -7.37
CA LEU A 12 0.76 4.27 -6.65
C LEU A 12 -0.42 3.82 -7.53
N LYS A 13 -1.05 4.75 -8.24
CA LYS A 13 -2.16 4.45 -9.15
C LYS A 13 -1.74 3.54 -10.29
N GLU A 14 -0.61 3.80 -10.93
CA GLU A 14 -0.11 3.00 -12.05
C GLU A 14 0.16 1.56 -11.62
N THR A 15 0.89 1.37 -10.50
CA THR A 15 1.16 0.03 -9.96
C THR A 15 -0.12 -0.70 -9.57
N MET A 16 -1.14 0.00 -9.04
CA MET A 16 -2.43 -0.61 -8.73
C MET A 16 -3.23 -1.03 -9.96
N ASN A 17 -3.02 -0.39 -11.11
CA ASN A 17 -3.63 -0.80 -12.38
C ASN A 17 -2.89 -1.97 -13.04
N HIS A 18 -1.59 -2.12 -12.72
CA HIS A 18 -0.70 -3.15 -13.25
C HIS A 18 -0.03 -3.94 -12.11
N PRO A 19 -0.79 -4.74 -11.33
CA PRO A 19 -0.25 -5.45 -10.16
C PRO A 19 0.62 -6.67 -10.54
N ASP A 20 0.83 -6.93 -11.83
CA ASP A 20 1.72 -7.97 -12.37
C ASP A 20 3.21 -7.59 -12.35
N VAL A 21 3.54 -6.44 -11.77
CA VAL A 21 4.90 -5.99 -11.46
C VAL A 21 5.65 -6.93 -10.51
N SER A 22 6.93 -6.63 -10.30
CA SER A 22 7.79 -7.39 -9.38
C SER A 22 7.36 -7.21 -7.92
N GLY A 23 7.62 -8.21 -7.07
CA GLY A 23 7.37 -8.08 -5.62
C GLY A 23 8.16 -6.94 -4.96
N PHE A 24 9.30 -6.52 -5.54
CA PHE A 24 10.05 -5.36 -5.06
C PHE A 24 9.32 -4.04 -5.31
N GLU A 25 8.73 -3.85 -6.50
CA GLU A 25 7.88 -2.68 -6.80
C GLU A 25 6.65 -2.66 -5.90
N LEU A 26 6.10 -3.84 -5.56
CA LEU A 26 4.99 -3.94 -4.60
C LEU A 26 5.40 -3.63 -3.15
N ILE A 27 6.68 -3.70 -2.80
CA ILE A 27 7.16 -3.19 -1.50
C ILE A 27 7.33 -1.67 -1.58
N GLU A 28 7.80 -1.16 -2.72
CA GLU A 28 7.97 0.28 -2.96
C GLU A 28 6.65 1.04 -2.81
N ILE A 29 5.52 0.49 -3.29
CA ILE A 29 4.21 1.13 -3.08
C ILE A 29 3.82 1.27 -1.60
N LEU A 30 4.26 0.36 -0.73
CA LEU A 30 3.98 0.44 0.72
C LEU A 30 4.79 1.56 1.37
N ASP A 31 6.00 1.78 0.87
CA ASP A 31 6.82 2.92 1.28
C ASP A 31 6.22 4.23 0.73
N ILE A 32 5.88 4.28 -0.55
CA ILE A 32 5.20 5.43 -1.19
C ILE A 32 3.94 5.82 -0.43
N ARG A 33 3.11 4.85 -0.03
CA ARG A 33 1.90 5.13 0.75
C ARG A 33 2.23 5.71 2.14
N SER A 34 3.35 5.31 2.74
CA SER A 34 3.89 5.90 3.97
C SER A 34 4.39 7.33 3.78
N GLN A 35 5.02 7.62 2.64
CA GLN A 35 5.40 8.97 2.28
C GLN A 35 4.16 9.85 2.06
N LEU A 36 3.12 9.34 1.40
CA LEU A 36 1.84 10.03 1.23
C LEU A 36 1.16 10.32 2.57
N ALA A 37 1.23 9.41 3.55
CA ALA A 37 0.66 9.62 4.88
C ALA A 37 1.25 10.83 5.60
N ALA A 38 2.55 11.07 5.47
CA ALA A 38 3.20 12.27 6.01
C ALA A 38 2.74 13.57 5.32
N ARG A 39 2.14 13.47 4.13
CA ARG A 39 1.70 14.58 3.29
C ARG A 39 0.18 14.77 3.30
N GLU A 40 -0.59 13.82 3.84
CA GLU A 40 -2.04 13.92 3.99
C GLU A 40 -2.54 15.26 4.59
N PRO A 41 -1.86 15.89 5.56
CA PRO A 41 -2.28 17.19 6.11
C PRO A 41 -2.31 18.34 5.09
N VAL A 42 -1.54 18.24 4.00
CA VAL A 42 -1.47 19.28 2.95
C VAL A 42 -2.23 18.91 1.68
N LEU A 43 -2.88 17.74 1.65
CA LEU A 43 -3.74 17.32 0.55
C LEU A 43 -5.08 18.06 0.59
N SER A 44 -5.58 18.42 -0.60
CA SER A 44 -6.95 18.92 -0.75
C SER A 44 -7.97 17.80 -0.51
N ASP A 45 -9.25 18.15 -0.35
CA ASP A 45 -10.31 17.15 -0.16
C ASP A 45 -10.48 16.25 -1.39
N ASP A 46 -10.26 16.79 -2.60
CA ASP A 46 -10.25 16.00 -3.84
C ASP A 46 -9.08 15.01 -3.86
N ASP A 47 -7.88 15.46 -3.46
CA ASP A 47 -6.68 14.61 -3.38
C ASP A 47 -6.88 13.47 -2.35
N LYS A 48 -7.48 13.77 -1.19
CA LYS A 48 -7.83 12.78 -0.18
C LYS A 48 -8.85 11.76 -0.68
N THR A 49 -9.85 12.20 -1.44
CA THR A 49 -10.83 11.32 -2.09
C THR A 49 -10.15 10.39 -3.11
N GLY A 50 -9.17 10.91 -3.85
CA GLY A 50 -8.32 10.11 -4.74
C GLY A 50 -7.51 9.06 -3.98
N LEU A 51 -6.86 9.46 -2.88
CA LEU A 51 -6.09 8.55 -2.03
C LEU A 51 -6.98 7.46 -1.41
N GLU A 52 -8.18 7.80 -0.94
CA GLU A 52 -9.15 6.83 -0.42
C GLU A 52 -9.53 5.79 -1.49
N THR A 53 -9.69 6.22 -2.74
CA THR A 53 -9.99 5.32 -3.86
C THR A 53 -8.85 4.33 -4.10
N LEU A 54 -7.60 4.79 -4.03
CA LEU A 54 -6.41 3.94 -4.13
C LEU A 54 -6.30 2.97 -2.95
N ASP A 55 -6.56 3.43 -1.72
CA ASP A 55 -6.56 2.60 -0.52
C ASP A 55 -7.60 1.46 -0.62
N ARG A 56 -8.79 1.75 -1.16
CA ARG A 56 -9.81 0.73 -1.44
C ARG A 56 -9.33 -0.28 -2.49
N GLN A 57 -8.60 0.15 -3.52
CA GLN A 57 -8.05 -0.75 -4.53
C GLN A 57 -6.95 -1.64 -3.96
N LEU A 58 -6.07 -1.08 -3.13
CA LEU A 58 -5.02 -1.80 -2.42
C LEU A 58 -5.60 -2.88 -1.50
N LEU A 59 -6.70 -2.60 -0.79
CA LEU A 59 -7.43 -3.61 0.01
C LEU A 59 -8.09 -4.72 -0.82
N LYS A 60 -8.59 -4.40 -2.03
CA LYS A 60 -9.16 -5.41 -2.93
C LYS A 60 -8.08 -6.33 -3.50
N LEU A 61 -6.90 -5.78 -3.77
CA LEU A 61 -5.75 -6.51 -4.29
C LEU A 61 -4.90 -7.16 -3.19
N SER A 62 -5.29 -7.05 -1.91
CA SER A 62 -4.47 -7.46 -0.76
C SER A 62 -3.92 -8.88 -0.88
N ASP A 63 -4.75 -9.84 -1.31
CA ASP A 63 -4.34 -11.25 -1.42
C ASP A 63 -3.27 -11.45 -2.51
N LEU A 64 -3.44 -10.79 -3.65
CA LEU A 64 -2.45 -10.78 -4.74
C LEU A 64 -1.16 -10.11 -4.29
N LEU A 65 -1.24 -8.94 -3.66
CA LEU A 65 -0.07 -8.19 -3.20
C LEU A 65 0.74 -8.99 -2.19
N VAL A 66 0.09 -9.58 -1.18
CA VAL A 66 0.76 -10.40 -0.17
C VAL A 66 1.43 -11.61 -0.81
N MET A 67 0.75 -12.30 -1.71
CA MET A 67 1.31 -13.45 -2.42
C MET A 67 2.58 -13.06 -3.21
N ARG A 68 2.52 -11.97 -3.99
CA ARG A 68 3.64 -11.51 -4.82
C ARG A 68 4.81 -10.94 -4.02
N ILE A 69 4.54 -10.19 -2.95
CA ILE A 69 5.57 -9.70 -2.03
C ILE A 69 6.28 -10.89 -1.35
N SER A 70 5.51 -11.91 -0.95
CA SER A 70 6.04 -13.10 -0.27
C SER A 70 6.99 -13.94 -1.15
N GLU A 71 6.96 -13.77 -2.48
CA GLU A 71 7.93 -14.40 -3.38
C GLU A 71 9.36 -13.84 -3.19
N VAL A 72 9.49 -12.60 -2.73
CA VAL A 72 10.78 -11.88 -2.65
C VAL A 72 11.16 -11.44 -1.24
N ALA A 73 10.20 -11.30 -0.32
CA ALA A 73 10.46 -10.88 1.04
C ALA A 73 9.36 -11.28 2.04
N ASP A 74 9.73 -11.38 3.32
CA ASP A 74 8.80 -11.50 4.44
C ASP A 74 8.24 -10.12 4.81
N LEU A 75 6.94 -9.91 4.60
CA LEU A 75 6.28 -8.61 4.84
C LEU A 75 6.36 -8.16 6.31
N ALA A 76 6.30 -9.08 7.27
CA ALA A 76 6.44 -8.77 8.69
C ALA A 76 7.86 -8.31 9.04
N GLN A 77 8.88 -8.87 8.40
CA GLN A 77 10.26 -8.37 8.53
C GLN A 77 10.45 -7.02 7.86
N MET A 78 9.87 -6.83 6.66
CA MET A 78 9.96 -5.56 5.92
C MET A 78 9.29 -4.42 6.70
N ARG A 79 8.12 -4.68 7.30
CA ARG A 79 7.42 -3.75 8.19
C ARG A 79 8.31 -3.24 9.33
N LYS A 80 9.11 -4.11 9.95
CA LYS A 80 10.05 -3.73 11.01
C LYS A 80 11.20 -2.87 10.47
N LYS A 81 11.77 -3.25 9.32
CA LYS A 81 12.87 -2.51 8.68
C LYS A 81 12.44 -1.10 8.22
N ALA A 82 11.20 -0.97 7.75
CA ALA A 82 10.62 0.31 7.35
C ALA A 82 10.23 1.21 8.52
N HIS A 83 10.37 0.75 9.78
CA HIS A 83 9.88 1.45 10.98
C HIS A 83 8.41 1.89 10.85
N ALA A 84 7.59 1.05 10.20
CA ALA A 84 6.20 1.38 9.89
C ALA A 84 5.41 1.64 11.17
N LEU A 85 4.73 2.79 11.22
CA LEU A 85 3.88 3.15 12.34
C LEU A 85 2.60 2.28 12.35
N PRO A 86 1.97 2.05 13.51
CA PRO A 86 0.68 1.35 13.56
C PRO A 86 -0.44 1.98 12.72
N SER A 87 -0.36 3.30 12.43
CA SER A 87 -1.28 3.99 11.53
C SER A 87 -1.09 3.61 10.05
N HIS A 88 0.04 3.00 9.69
CA HIS A 88 0.37 2.58 8.33
C HIS A 88 -0.18 1.18 8.05
N TRP A 89 -1.50 1.06 8.03
CA TRP A 89 -2.22 -0.22 7.96
C TRP A 89 -1.83 -1.07 6.73
N TRP A 90 -1.39 -0.46 5.63
CA TRP A 90 -0.97 -1.16 4.41
C TRP A 90 0.30 -2.02 4.60
N TRP A 91 1.09 -1.79 5.65
CA TRP A 91 2.18 -2.71 6.02
C TRP A 91 1.69 -3.99 6.72
N TYR A 92 0.41 -4.08 7.04
CA TYR A 92 -0.23 -5.21 7.72
C TYR A 92 -1.17 -5.98 6.77
N LEU A 93 -0.95 -5.88 5.45
CA LEU A 93 -1.76 -6.61 4.48
C LEU A 93 -1.71 -8.12 4.71
N ASP A 94 -0.57 -8.68 5.12
CA ASP A 94 -0.40 -10.08 5.54
C ASP A 94 -1.38 -10.47 6.64
N GLU A 95 -1.48 -9.66 7.69
CA GLU A 95 -2.39 -9.91 8.82
C GLU A 95 -3.87 -9.76 8.41
N ILE A 96 -4.16 -8.80 7.52
CA ILE A 96 -5.51 -8.56 7.00
C ILE A 96 -5.97 -9.73 6.12
N THR A 97 -5.09 -10.28 5.28
CA THR A 97 -5.43 -11.40 4.39
C THR A 97 -5.56 -12.72 5.14
N MET A 98 -4.68 -12.99 6.12
CA MET A 98 -4.79 -14.18 6.96
C MET A 98 -6.15 -14.26 7.68
N ARG A 99 -6.64 -13.14 8.22
CA ARG A 99 -7.97 -13.08 8.86
C ARG A 99 -9.13 -13.30 7.90
N LYS A 100 -9.00 -12.88 6.63
CA LYS A 100 -10.03 -13.15 5.61
C LYS A 100 -10.17 -14.66 5.37
N THR A 101 -9.05 -15.39 5.34
CA THR A 101 -9.07 -16.84 5.14
C THR A 101 -9.72 -17.57 6.32
N GLU A 102 -9.43 -17.15 7.56
CA GLU A 102 -10.01 -17.74 8.77
C GLU A 102 -11.52 -17.47 8.93
N ALA A 103 -12.04 -16.36 8.42
CA ALA A 103 -13.45 -16.01 8.51
C ALA A 103 -14.36 -16.75 7.50
N ILE A 104 -13.76 -17.41 6.50
CA ILE A 104 -14.45 -18.16 5.44
C ILE A 104 -14.41 -19.68 5.73
N GLY A 105 -13.59 -20.12 6.68
CA GLY A 105 -13.52 -21.51 7.18
C GLY A 105 -14.40 -21.74 8.39
#